data_AF-A0A1S8MDR0-F1
#
_entry.id   AF-A0A1S8MDR0-F1
#
_cell.length_a   1.000
_cell.length_b   1.000
_cell.length_c   1.000
_cell.angle_alpha   90.00
_cell.angle_beta   90.00
_cell.angle_gamma   90.00
#
_symmetry.space_group_name_H-M   'P 1'
#
loop_
_entity.id
_entity.type
_entity.pdbx_description
1 polymer ?
#
loop_
_entity_poly.entity_id
_entity_poly.type
_entity_poly.pdbx_seq_one_letter_code
_entity_poly.pdbx_strand_id
1 'polypeptide(L)'
;MEISELKAKIEKQKEINTKLYKQIGTATHEDPRNLKAQPILKQWRKESDKLRSLLKELQEMELVKKEHDRKLKESKTFVNSFGEATKRNVTCSTYEKAQKRISKEILNFIR
;
A
#
# COMPACT_ATOMS: atom_id res chain seq x y z
N MET A 1 -12.93 5.73 -1.43
CA MET A 1 -12.10 5.32 -2.58
C MET A 1 -11.39 4.06 -2.16
N GLU A 2 -11.50 2.98 -2.93
CA GLU A 2 -10.85 1.72 -2.57
C GLU A 2 -9.34 1.82 -2.78
N ILE A 3 -8.54 1.13 -1.96
CA ILE A 3 -7.06 1.11 -2.11
C ILE A 3 -6.66 0.61 -3.52
N SER A 4 -7.44 -0.31 -4.08
CA SER A 4 -7.25 -0.83 -5.44
C SER A 4 -7.42 0.26 -6.52
N GLU A 5 -8.44 1.10 -6.38
CA GLU A 5 -8.71 2.22 -7.30
C GLU A 5 -7.59 3.26 -7.24
N LEU A 6 -7.09 3.57 -6.03
CA LEU A 6 -5.98 4.50 -5.85
C LEU A 6 -4.69 3.96 -6.47
N LYS A 7 -4.40 2.66 -6.30
CA LYS A 7 -3.26 2.01 -6.95
C LYS A 7 -3.36 2.07 -8.49
N ALA A 8 -4.55 1.86 -9.05
CA ALA A 8 -4.77 1.99 -10.49
C ALA A 8 -4.55 3.43 -10.99
N LYS A 9 -4.98 4.44 -10.23
CA LYS A 9 -4.72 5.86 -10.55
C LYS A 9 -3.23 6.19 -10.50
N ILE A 10 -2.51 5.68 -9.49
CA ILE A 10 -1.06 5.86 -9.35
C ILE A 10 -0.32 5.27 -10.56
N GLU A 11 -0.68 4.07 -11.01
CA GLU A 11 -0.04 3.46 -12.18
C GLU A 11 -0.26 4.28 -13.45
N LYS A 12 -1.50 4.71 -13.72
CA LYS A 12 -1.79 5.62 -14.84
C LYS A 12 -0.97 6.90 -14.76
N GLN A 13 -0.83 7.49 -13.57
CA GLN A 13 -0.05 8.71 -13.37
C GLN A 13 1.45 8.49 -13.58
N LYS A 14 1.99 7.34 -13.16
CA LYS A 14 3.40 6.95 -13.42
C LYS A 14 3.66 6.80 -14.91
N GLU A 15 2.75 6.20 -15.66
CA GLU A 15 2.87 6.08 -17.11
C GLU A 15 2.93 7.45 -17.78
N ILE A 16 2.05 8.38 -17.38
CA ILE A 16 2.04 9.77 -17.88
C ILE A 16 3.37 10.45 -17.57
N ASN A 17 3.85 10.38 -16.32
CA ASN A 17 5.11 11.00 -15.92
C ASN A 17 6.30 10.41 -16.66
N THR A 18 6.29 9.11 -16.92
CA THR A 18 7.36 8.42 -17.65
C THR A 18 7.36 8.83 -19.13
N LYS A 19 6.19 8.95 -19.75
CA LYS A 19 6.04 9.45 -21.13
C LYS A 19 6.56 10.89 -21.24
N LEU A 20 6.13 11.78 -20.34
CA LEU A 20 6.60 13.16 -20.28
C LEU A 20 8.12 13.24 -20.07
N TYR A 21 8.68 12.43 -19.16
CA TYR A 21 10.12 12.39 -18.91
C TYR A 21 10.92 11.99 -20.15
N LYS A 22 10.46 10.96 -20.89
CA LYS A 22 11.07 10.55 -22.16
C LYS A 22 11.03 11.67 -23.20
N GLN A 23 9.90 12.38 -23.31
CA GLN A 23 9.74 13.50 -24.23
C GLN A 23 10.69 14.67 -23.93
N ILE A 24 11.01 14.92 -22.64
CA ILE A 24 11.98 15.96 -22.26
C ILE A 24 13.35 15.65 -22.86
N GLY A 25 13.81 14.40 -22.78
CA GLY A 25 15.11 14.00 -23.33
C GLY A 25 15.23 14.27 -24.83
N THR A 26 14.19 13.92 -25.60
CA THR A 26 14.12 14.20 -27.04
C THR A 26 14.09 15.70 -27.31
N ALA A 27 13.23 16.46 -26.60
CA ALA A 27 13.07 17.89 -26.81
C ALA A 27 14.32 18.72 -26.43
N THR A 28 15.07 18.29 -25.41
CA THR A 28 16.34 18.92 -25.03
C THR A 28 17.45 18.62 -26.04
N HIS A 29 17.42 17.44 -26.67
CA HIS A 29 18.39 17.09 -27.72
C HIS A 29 18.19 17.91 -29.00
N GLU A 30 16.95 18.21 -29.37
CA GLU A 30 16.60 18.94 -30.60
C GLU A 30 16.83 20.46 -30.51
N ASP A 31 16.80 21.06 -29.32
CA ASP A 31 16.91 22.52 -29.12
C ASP A 31 18.06 22.91 -28.17
N PRO A 32 19.14 23.55 -28.66
CA PRO A 32 20.25 24.04 -27.82
C PRO A 32 19.82 25.07 -26.76
N ARG A 33 18.71 25.78 -27.00
CA ARG A 33 18.14 26.79 -26.10
C ARG A 33 17.03 26.25 -25.18
N ASN A 34 16.72 24.95 -25.28
CA ASN A 34 15.76 24.25 -24.43
C ASN A 34 14.33 24.86 -24.40
N LEU A 35 13.93 25.60 -25.44
CA LEU A 35 12.65 26.31 -25.48
C LEU A 35 11.47 25.35 -25.56
N LYS A 36 11.61 24.26 -26.34
CA LYS A 36 10.59 23.21 -26.44
C LYS A 36 10.46 22.35 -25.19
N ALA A 37 11.55 22.09 -24.46
CA ALA A 37 11.47 21.22 -23.28
C ALA A 37 10.99 21.94 -22.01
N GLN A 38 11.09 23.27 -21.93
CA GLN A 38 10.57 24.05 -20.80
C GLN A 38 9.06 23.83 -20.49
N PRO A 39 8.13 23.89 -21.47
CA PRO A 39 6.72 23.61 -21.20
C PRO A 39 6.50 22.16 -20.74
N ILE A 40 7.21 21.20 -21.34
CA ILE A 40 7.14 19.78 -20.97
C ILE A 40 7.64 19.56 -19.54
N LEU A 41 8.76 20.19 -19.16
CA LEU A 41 9.30 20.19 -17.80
C LEU A 41 8.31 20.76 -16.80
N LYS A 42 7.66 21.89 -17.13
CA LYS A 42 6.66 22.50 -16.26
C LYS A 42 5.46 21.59 -16.05
N GLN A 43 5.01 20.92 -17.11
CA GLN A 43 3.93 19.94 -17.04
C GLN A 43 4.35 18.70 -16.23
N TRP A 44 5.53 18.15 -16.49
CA TRP A 44 6.07 17.00 -15.76
C TRP A 44 6.20 17.26 -14.27
N ARG A 45 6.64 18.46 -13.85
CA ARG A 45 6.68 18.84 -12.42
C ARG A 45 5.29 18.81 -11.79
N LYS A 46 4.29 19.43 -12.42
CA LYS A 46 2.90 19.43 -11.92
C LYS A 46 2.35 18.01 -11.79
N GLU A 47 2.57 17.18 -12.81
CA GLU A 47 2.10 15.79 -12.82
C GLU A 47 2.89 14.89 -11.83
N SER A 48 4.13 15.26 -11.52
CA SER A 48 4.93 14.62 -10.47
C SER A 48 4.47 15.00 -9.07
N ASP A 49 4.09 16.26 -8.85
CA ASP A 49 3.50 16.70 -7.58
C ASP A 49 2.18 15.98 -7.29
N LYS A 50 1.33 15.80 -8.32
CA LYS A 50 0.12 14.98 -8.22
C LYS A 50 0.42 13.52 -7.88
N LEU A 51 1.42 12.92 -8.52
CA LEU A 51 1.83 11.54 -8.19
C LEU A 51 2.29 11.45 -6.73
N ARG A 52 3.04 12.44 -6.26
CA ARG A 52 3.50 12.51 -4.87
C ARG A 52 2.34 12.61 -3.89
N SER A 53 1.32 13.43 -4.17
CA SER A 53 0.13 13.51 -3.31
C SER A 53 -0.64 12.19 -3.27
N LEU A 54 -0.81 11.52 -4.41
CA LEU A 54 -1.47 10.20 -4.46
C LEU A 54 -0.71 9.12 -3.68
N LEU A 55 0.63 9.12 -3.76
CA LEU A 55 1.47 8.19 -2.99
C LEU A 55 1.36 8.43 -1.48
N LYS A 56 1.28 9.71 -1.07
CA LYS A 56 1.09 10.07 0.33
C LYS A 56 -0.28 9.60 0.85
N GLU A 57 -1.34 9.81 0.08
CA GLU A 57 -2.69 9.32 0.41
C GLU A 57 -2.71 7.79 0.54
N LEU A 58 -2.04 7.07 -0.36
CA LEU A 58 -1.91 5.62 -0.28
C LEU A 58 -1.22 5.18 1.02
N GLN A 59 -0.11 5.84 1.36
CA GLN A 59 0.63 5.54 2.58
C GLN A 59 -0.22 5.77 3.83
N GLU A 60 -0.97 6.89 3.90
CA GLU A 60 -1.87 7.19 5.01
C GLU A 60 -2.96 6.11 5.16
N MET A 61 -3.58 5.68 4.06
CA MET A 61 -4.58 4.60 4.10
C MET A 61 -3.99 3.26 4.54
N GLU A 62 -2.78 2.91 4.08
CA GLU A 62 -2.12 1.67 4.50
C GLU A 62 -1.72 1.70 5.98
N LEU A 63 -1.33 2.86 6.51
CA LEU A 63 -1.08 3.05 7.95
C LEU A 63 -2.36 2.87 8.77
N VAL A 64 -3.45 3.53 8.38
CA VAL A 64 -4.76 3.39 9.05
C VAL A 64 -5.22 1.93 9.05
N LYS A 65 -5.09 1.23 7.92
CA LYS A 65 -5.42 -0.20 7.84
C LYS A 65 -4.56 -1.04 8.78
N LYS A 66 -3.25 -0.78 8.84
CA LYS A 66 -2.33 -1.50 9.73
C LYS A 66 -2.63 -1.24 11.21
N GLU A 67 -3.01 -0.01 11.57
CA GLU A 67 -3.45 0.33 12.92
C GLU A 67 -4.77 -0.34 13.27
N HIS A 68 -5.73 -0.36 12.35
CA HIS A 68 -6.98 -1.09 12.51
C HIS A 68 -6.71 -2.59 12.74
N ASP A 69 -5.85 -3.21 11.92
CA ASP A 69 -5.47 -4.63 12.06
C ASP A 69 -4.75 -4.90 13.38
N ARG A 70 -3.96 -3.95 13.89
CA ARG A 70 -3.33 -4.05 15.23
C ARG A 70 -4.39 -4.01 16.34
N LYS A 71 -5.30 -3.03 16.31
CA LYS A 71 -6.41 -2.93 17.28
C LYS A 71 -7.30 -4.17 17.25
N LEU A 72 -7.56 -4.73 16.07
CA LEU A 72 -8.33 -5.98 15.92
C LEU A 72 -7.59 -7.20 16.49
N LYS A 73 -6.25 -7.23 16.44
CA LYS A 73 -5.46 -8.27 17.10
C LYS A 73 -5.49 -8.13 18.61
N GLU A 74 -5.40 -6.90 19.14
CA GLU A 74 -5.46 -6.63 20.58
C GLU A 74 -6.84 -6.93 21.19
N SER A 75 -7.92 -6.82 20.41
CA SER A 75 -9.27 -7.17 20.87
C SER A 75 -9.59 -8.67 20.82
N LYS A 76 -8.68 -9.51 20.29
CA LYS A 76 -8.93 -10.94 20.11
C LYS A 76 -8.81 -11.69 21.43
N THR A 77 -9.94 -12.12 21.97
CA THR A 77 -10.01 -13.04 23.11
C THR A 77 -9.68 -14.46 22.64
N PHE A 78 -8.86 -15.20 23.41
CA PHE A 78 -8.56 -16.61 23.18
C PHE A 78 -8.61 -17.38 24.50
N VAL A 79 -8.70 -18.71 24.41
CA VAL A 79 -8.73 -19.60 25.58
C VAL A 79 -7.30 -20.04 25.91
N ASN A 80 -6.84 -19.77 27.12
CA ASN A 80 -5.51 -20.17 27.58
C ASN A 80 -5.45 -21.68 27.92
N SER A 81 -4.27 -22.18 28.32
CA SER A 81 -4.08 -23.59 28.71
C SER A 81 -4.88 -24.03 29.94
N PHE A 82 -5.39 -23.09 30.74
CA PHE A 82 -6.23 -23.35 31.91
C PHE A 82 -7.73 -23.33 31.58
N GLY A 83 -8.09 -23.12 30.29
CA GLY A 83 -9.48 -23.04 29.86
C GLY A 83 -10.12 -21.66 30.05
N GLU A 84 -9.36 -20.64 30.46
CA GLU A 84 -9.89 -19.30 30.71
C GLU A 84 -9.81 -18.41 29.46
N ALA A 85 -10.87 -17.64 29.22
CA ALA A 85 -10.90 -16.63 28.17
C ALA A 85 -10.03 -15.42 28.55
N THR A 86 -8.87 -15.30 27.90
CA THR A 86 -7.87 -14.26 28.17
C THR A 86 -7.75 -13.31 26.97
N LYS A 87 -7.51 -12.02 27.24
CA LYS A 87 -7.24 -10.97 26.23
C LYS A 87 -5.75 -10.58 26.12
N ARG A 88 -4.86 -11.28 26.83
CA ARG A 88 -3.41 -10.98 26.86
C ARG A 88 -2.78 -11.39 25.54
N ASN A 89 -2.00 -10.52 24.91
CA ASN A 89 -1.29 -10.92 23.68
C ASN A 89 -0.52 -12.24 23.86
N VAL A 90 -0.73 -13.17 22.93
CA VAL A 90 0.05 -14.39 22.85
C VAL A 90 1.47 -14.00 22.46
N THR A 91 2.40 -14.07 23.39
CA THR A 91 3.82 -13.77 23.14
C THR A 91 4.57 -14.96 22.52
N CYS A 92 3.95 -16.15 22.52
CA CYS A 92 4.57 -17.39 22.06
C CYS A 92 4.18 -17.73 20.60
N SER A 93 5.15 -17.68 19.69
CA SER A 93 4.93 -17.93 18.26
C SER A 93 4.50 -19.36 17.94
N THR A 94 4.83 -20.35 18.79
CA THR A 94 4.39 -21.74 18.65
C THR A 94 2.89 -21.87 18.89
N TYR A 95 2.34 -21.14 19.86
CA TYR A 95 0.90 -21.11 20.13
C TYR A 95 0.12 -20.56 18.93
N GLU A 96 0.59 -19.46 18.31
CA GLU A 96 -0.06 -18.93 17.11
C GLU A 96 -0.08 -19.93 15.95
N LYS A 97 1.02 -20.67 15.74
CA LYS A 97 1.12 -21.70 14.69
C LYS A 97 0.17 -22.86 14.97
N ALA A 98 0.10 -23.33 16.22
CA ALA A 98 -0.80 -24.40 16.62
C ALA A 98 -2.27 -23.99 16.42
N GLN A 99 -2.65 -22.77 16.83
CA GLN A 99 -3.99 -22.25 16.64
C GLN A 99 -4.36 -22.15 15.14
N LYS A 100 -3.44 -21.66 14.29
CA LYS A 100 -3.64 -21.63 12.84
C LYS A 100 -3.82 -23.03 12.23
N ARG A 101 -3.08 -24.03 12.73
CA ARG A 101 -3.21 -25.42 12.28
C ARG A 101 -4.60 -25.96 12.60
N ILE A 102 -5.05 -25.79 13.85
CA ILE A 102 -6.38 -26.21 14.29
C ILE A 102 -7.48 -25.51 13.48
N SER A 103 -7.39 -24.19 13.28
CA SER A 103 -8.38 -23.47 12.46
C SER A 103 -8.45 -23.99 11.02
N LYS A 104 -7.30 -24.36 10.43
CA LYS A 104 -7.24 -24.94 9.09
C LYS A 104 -7.84 -26.36 9.04
N GLU A 105 -7.59 -27.17 10.06
CA GLU A 105 -8.19 -28.51 10.21
C GLU A 105 -9.72 -28.42 10.32
N ILE A 106 -10.25 -27.51 11.13
CA ILE A 106 -11.70 -27.27 11.26
C ILE A 106 -12.32 -26.83 9.93
N LEU A 107 -11.71 -25.88 9.23
CA LEU A 107 -12.18 -25.41 7.93
C LEU A 107 -12.19 -26.52 6.88
N ASN A 108 -11.18 -27.39 6.90
CA ASN A 108 -11.11 -28.54 6.00
C ASN A 108 -12.14 -29.62 6.34
N PHE A 109 -12.51 -29.77 7.62
CA PHE A 109 -13.53 -30.72 8.06
C PHE A 109 -14.96 -30.30 7.67
N ILE A 110 -15.22 -28.99 7.60
CA ILE A 110 -16.53 -28.43 7.26
C ILE A 110 -16.73 -28.35 5.72
N ARG A 111 -15.67 -28.47 4.93
CA ARG A 111 -15.68 -28.36 3.47
C ARG A 111 -15.91 -29.70 2.79
#